data_AF-A0A367I307-F1
#
_entry.id   AF-A0A367I307-F1
#
_cell.length_a   1.000
_cell.length_b   1.000
_cell.length_c   1.000
_cell.angle_alpha   90.00
_cell.angle_beta   90.00
_cell.angle_gamma   90.00
#
_symmetry.space_group_name_H-M   'P 1'
#
loop_
_entity.id
_entity.type
_entity.pdbx_description
1 polymer ?
#
loop_
_entity_poly.entity_id
_entity_poly.type
_entity_poly.pdbx_seq_one_letter_code
_entity_poly.pdbx_strand_id
1 'polypeptide(L)'
;MSPSSLPIIPCIIALRHCDAFFFSSSHPRHVLTRRFVCLALTALLLVPMIATPALAEWDEDNWLWNIIGPERLALGDEFGCHGYEGVDIREDPLVVEDCRDYLVGFTDSSRWGQNPVSFGHPNGAVMAETATSLQNAGFSIIGDMIEGDSHSLELVQRTTSLEKGQADLEALENAEADSLISIYWVARWYDVKIREDKGAISLLESQDIWFTTWGEWHGHRDSSESFNRILNSEPTTQSYQISNFDDSNWDVPGTALFEWSEAPNQILFDGESALLIPTSQRHLITGVRPIEGGAFITAAPGVTIDLIFDTANVSVSKTPQTTFNGLHHSVTIVGHHVTNLHEWSSDFYNSPLRFTWLIERPAALEMNWHLPVIAIAVLIATPATIKWLVARDQESQNVGPVDTDTL
;
A
#
# COMPACT_ATOMS: atom_id res chain seq x y z
N MET A 1 11.79 48.01 5.78
CA MET A 1 12.51 48.37 4.53
C MET A 1 12.28 47.23 3.55
N SER A 2 11.64 47.57 2.44
CA SER A 2 11.37 46.82 1.20
C SER A 2 11.95 45.42 1.03
N PRO A 3 11.12 44.41 0.67
CA PRO A 3 11.54 43.26 -0.11
C PRO A 3 11.60 43.63 -1.61
N SER A 4 12.56 43.05 -2.34
CA SER A 4 12.75 43.23 -3.78
C SER A 4 12.01 42.12 -4.55
N SER A 5 11.00 42.54 -5.32
CA SER A 5 10.18 41.75 -6.23
C SER A 5 10.85 41.60 -7.61
N LEU A 6 10.72 40.40 -8.18
CA LEU A 6 10.98 40.09 -9.59
C LEU A 6 9.88 40.70 -10.51
N PRO A 7 10.20 41.01 -11.77
CA PRO A 7 9.35 41.81 -12.65
C PRO A 7 8.25 40.98 -13.33
N ILE A 8 7.01 41.46 -13.19
CA ILE A 8 5.83 41.04 -13.95
C ILE A 8 5.88 41.71 -15.33
N ILE A 9 5.89 40.89 -16.39
CA ILE A 9 5.68 41.35 -17.77
C ILE A 9 4.18 41.63 -17.98
N PRO A 10 3.78 42.79 -18.52
CA PRO A 10 2.39 43.17 -18.68
C PRO A 10 1.80 42.63 -19.99
N CYS A 11 0.82 41.73 -19.89
CA CYS A 11 -0.10 41.43 -20.99
C CYS A 11 -1.36 42.31 -20.85
N ILE A 12 -1.20 43.62 -21.07
CA ILE A 12 -2.32 44.57 -21.26
C ILE A 12 -2.26 45.04 -22.71
N ILE A 13 -2.53 44.15 -23.66
CA ILE A 13 -2.87 44.52 -25.04
C ILE A 13 -3.83 43.44 -25.59
N ALA A 14 -5.10 43.48 -25.20
CA ALA A 14 -6.18 42.81 -25.94
C ALA A 14 -7.59 43.30 -25.54
N LEU A 15 -7.77 44.56 -25.16
CA LEU A 15 -9.11 45.10 -24.80
C LEU A 15 -9.31 46.54 -25.30
N ARG A 16 -8.82 46.85 -26.51
CA ARG A 16 -9.04 48.17 -27.15
C ARG A 16 -9.64 48.14 -28.56
N HIS A 17 -10.12 47.00 -29.02
CA HIS A 17 -10.79 46.89 -30.32
C HIS A 17 -12.10 46.07 -30.25
N CYS A 18 -13.01 46.46 -29.36
CA CYS A 18 -14.41 46.04 -29.46
C CYS A 18 -15.43 47.20 -29.29
N ASP A 19 -14.95 48.45 -29.25
CA ASP A 19 -15.81 49.64 -29.21
C ASP A 19 -15.72 50.40 -30.53
N ALA A 20 -16.09 49.76 -31.64
CA ALA A 20 -16.26 50.47 -32.91
C ALA A 20 -17.12 49.71 -33.93
N PHE A 21 -18.23 49.07 -33.53
CA PHE A 21 -19.25 48.64 -34.51
C PHE A 21 -20.63 48.55 -33.86
N PHE A 22 -21.05 49.63 -33.21
CA PHE A 22 -22.45 49.85 -32.84
C PHE A 22 -22.91 51.13 -33.51
N PHE A 23 -23.52 51.02 -34.69
CA PHE A 23 -24.64 51.88 -35.08
C PHE A 23 -25.31 51.30 -36.34
N SER A 24 -26.64 51.13 -36.24
CA SER A 24 -27.57 50.90 -37.35
C SER A 24 -27.49 49.58 -38.14
N SER A 25 -28.42 48.66 -37.90
CA SER A 25 -29.32 48.19 -38.96
C SER A 25 -30.25 47.06 -38.48
N SER A 26 -31.52 47.22 -38.82
CA SER A 26 -32.61 46.27 -38.67
C SER A 26 -32.48 45.15 -39.71
N HIS A 27 -31.80 44.04 -39.38
CA HIS A 27 -31.84 42.82 -40.20
C HIS A 27 -31.98 41.54 -39.37
N PRO A 28 -32.94 40.65 -39.70
CA PRO A 28 -33.29 39.47 -38.90
C PRO A 28 -32.20 38.38 -38.85
N ARG A 29 -31.17 38.47 -39.71
CA ARG A 29 -30.05 37.52 -39.75
C ARG A 29 -29.07 37.67 -38.59
N HIS A 30 -28.83 38.88 -38.07
CA HIS A 30 -27.89 39.10 -36.97
C HIS A 30 -28.44 38.70 -35.59
N VAL A 31 -29.76 38.72 -35.40
CA VAL A 31 -30.40 38.26 -34.16
C VAL A 31 -30.26 36.75 -34.00
N LEU A 32 -30.32 35.99 -35.10
CA LEU A 32 -30.09 34.55 -35.09
C LEU A 32 -28.65 34.22 -34.68
N THR A 33 -27.67 34.93 -35.24
CA THR A 33 -26.25 34.74 -34.92
C THR A 33 -25.94 35.08 -33.46
N ARG A 34 -26.54 36.14 -32.93
CA ARG A 34 -26.36 36.57 -31.53
C ARG A 34 -26.99 35.60 -30.53
N ARG A 35 -28.16 35.04 -30.87
CA ARG A 35 -28.80 33.97 -30.08
C ARG A 35 -28.00 32.68 -30.11
N PHE A 36 -27.44 32.31 -31.26
CA PHE A 36 -26.55 31.14 -31.38
C PHE A 36 -25.26 31.30 -30.58
N VAL A 37 -24.64 32.48 -30.60
CA VAL A 37 -23.42 32.75 -29.82
C VAL A 37 -23.71 32.76 -28.32
N CYS A 38 -24.83 33.36 -27.88
CA CYS A 38 -25.25 33.27 -26.48
C CYS A 38 -25.54 31.82 -26.07
N LEU A 39 -26.32 31.07 -26.86
CA LEU A 39 -26.61 29.66 -26.57
C LEU A 39 -25.34 28.81 -26.56
N ALA A 40 -24.39 29.06 -27.45
CA ALA A 40 -23.11 28.36 -27.49
C ALA A 40 -22.24 28.68 -26.27
N LEU A 41 -22.17 29.95 -25.85
CA LEU A 41 -21.44 30.37 -24.65
C LEU A 41 -22.12 29.87 -23.37
N THR A 42 -23.45 29.90 -23.29
CA THR A 42 -24.20 29.34 -22.16
C THR A 42 -24.04 27.82 -22.12
N ALA A 43 -24.07 27.14 -23.27
CA ALA A 43 -23.77 25.71 -23.35
C ALA A 43 -22.33 25.44 -22.88
N LEU A 44 -21.33 26.19 -23.34
CA LEU A 44 -19.93 26.07 -22.89
C LEU A 44 -19.75 26.32 -21.39
N LEU A 45 -20.50 27.25 -20.80
CA LEU A 45 -20.50 27.55 -19.37
C LEU A 45 -21.30 26.53 -18.54
N LEU A 46 -22.21 25.80 -19.17
CA LEU A 46 -22.95 24.68 -18.56
C LEU A 46 -22.20 23.35 -18.74
N VAL A 47 -21.26 23.23 -19.68
CA VAL A 47 -20.41 22.04 -19.83
C VAL A 47 -19.75 21.63 -18.51
N PRO A 48 -19.19 22.50 -17.64
CA PRO A 48 -18.65 22.08 -16.35
C PRO A 48 -19.68 21.57 -15.33
N MET A 49 -20.96 21.85 -15.55
CA MET A 49 -22.07 21.46 -14.66
C MET A 49 -22.73 20.14 -15.09
N ILE A 50 -22.57 19.75 -16.36
CA ILE A 50 -23.17 18.54 -16.97
C ILE A 50 -22.10 17.55 -17.39
N ALA A 51 -20.87 18.02 -17.65
CA ALA A 51 -19.71 17.17 -17.48
C ALA A 51 -19.86 16.63 -16.06
N THR A 52 -19.93 15.31 -15.94
CA THR A 52 -19.40 14.65 -14.74
C THR A 52 -18.17 15.46 -14.37
N PRO A 53 -18.02 15.92 -13.10
CA PRO A 53 -16.80 16.60 -12.71
C PRO A 53 -15.70 15.81 -13.40
N ALA A 54 -14.92 16.47 -14.28
CA ALA A 54 -13.71 15.82 -14.75
C ALA A 54 -13.13 15.34 -13.43
N LEU A 55 -13.17 14.02 -13.24
CA LEU A 55 -12.71 13.38 -12.03
C LEU A 55 -11.24 13.73 -12.13
N ALA A 56 -10.88 14.89 -11.62
CA ALA A 56 -9.57 15.15 -11.10
C ALA A 56 -9.54 14.19 -9.92
N GLU A 57 -9.36 12.90 -10.23
CA GLU A 57 -8.20 12.09 -9.90
C GLU A 57 -7.49 12.51 -8.62
N TRP A 58 -8.30 12.81 -7.61
CA TRP A 58 -7.93 13.05 -6.23
C TRP A 58 -8.77 12.09 -5.39
N ASP A 59 -8.82 10.81 -5.78
CA ASP A 59 -9.47 9.77 -4.96
C ASP A 59 -9.17 8.31 -5.38
N GLU A 60 -8.20 8.05 -6.25
CA GLU A 60 -7.89 6.66 -6.60
C GLU A 60 -6.48 6.34 -6.14
N ASP A 61 -6.38 5.35 -5.26
CA ASP A 61 -5.17 4.67 -4.83
C ASP A 61 -4.53 3.92 -5.99
N ASN A 62 -4.30 4.65 -7.08
CA ASN A 62 -3.66 4.21 -8.30
C ASN A 62 -2.27 3.69 -8.00
N TRP A 63 -1.62 4.12 -6.92
CA TRP A 63 -0.33 3.59 -6.49
C TRP A 63 -0.42 2.13 -5.98
N LEU A 64 -1.56 1.69 -5.45
CA LEU A 64 -1.72 0.34 -4.88
C LEU A 64 -1.87 -0.70 -6.00
N TRP A 65 -2.57 -0.36 -7.09
CA TRP A 65 -2.78 -1.24 -8.23
C TRP A 65 -1.94 -0.90 -9.47
N ASN A 66 -1.35 0.29 -9.56
CA ASN A 66 -0.41 0.67 -10.63
C ASN A 66 1.02 0.79 -10.13
N ILE A 67 1.94 0.27 -10.94
CA ILE A 67 3.41 0.41 -10.87
C ILE A 67 3.98 0.04 -9.50
N ILE A 68 3.79 0.86 -8.47
CA ILE A 68 4.46 0.76 -7.17
C ILE A 68 3.97 -0.45 -6.39
N GLY A 69 2.66 -0.65 -6.24
CA GLY A 69 2.12 -1.82 -5.55
C GLY A 69 2.65 -3.14 -6.12
N PRO A 70 2.48 -3.39 -7.44
CA PRO A 70 3.05 -4.56 -8.11
C PRO A 70 4.57 -4.66 -8.01
N GLU A 71 5.31 -3.56 -8.08
CA GLU A 71 6.77 -3.55 -7.89
C GLU A 71 7.17 -3.99 -6.47
N ARG A 72 6.48 -3.47 -5.43
CA ARG A 72 6.74 -3.86 -4.04
C ARG A 72 6.37 -5.32 -3.79
N LEU A 73 5.26 -5.81 -4.32
CA LEU A 73 4.91 -7.24 -4.27
C LEU A 73 5.95 -8.12 -4.96
N ALA A 74 6.46 -7.71 -6.12
CA ALA A 74 7.49 -8.44 -6.84
C ALA A 74 8.81 -8.50 -6.06
N LEU A 75 9.09 -7.51 -5.21
CA LEU A 75 10.20 -7.57 -4.26
C LEU A 75 9.92 -8.57 -3.12
N GLY A 76 8.67 -8.85 -2.80
CA GLY A 76 8.25 -9.73 -1.71
C GLY A 76 7.76 -8.97 -0.47
N ASP A 77 7.30 -7.73 -0.64
CA ASP A 77 6.57 -7.02 0.40
C ASP A 77 5.15 -7.57 0.58
N GLU A 78 4.54 -7.19 1.69
CA GLU A 78 3.19 -7.53 2.10
C GLU A 78 2.33 -6.28 2.25
N PHE A 79 1.05 -6.37 1.88
CA PHE A 79 0.01 -5.41 2.18
C PHE A 79 -0.95 -5.95 3.24
N GLY A 80 -0.93 -5.33 4.40
CA GLY A 80 -1.87 -5.54 5.50
C GLY A 80 -2.76 -4.32 5.73
N CYS A 81 -3.63 -4.41 6.72
CA CYS A 81 -4.62 -3.36 7.04
C CYS A 81 -4.25 -2.55 8.28
N HIS A 82 -4.65 -1.27 8.29
CA HIS A 82 -4.61 -0.40 9.46
C HIS A 82 -5.96 0.29 9.75
N GLY A 83 -7.02 -0.12 9.07
CA GLY A 83 -8.34 0.51 9.20
C GLY A 83 -8.45 1.81 8.40
N TYR A 84 -9.30 2.71 8.88
CA TYR A 84 -9.63 3.97 8.20
C TYR A 84 -9.12 5.15 9.02
N GLU A 85 -8.65 6.16 8.32
CA GLU A 85 -8.14 7.37 8.95
C GLU A 85 -9.19 7.99 9.88
N GLY A 86 -8.81 8.19 11.14
CA GLY A 86 -9.68 8.79 12.15
C GLY A 86 -10.79 7.89 12.70
N VAL A 87 -10.82 6.60 12.34
CA VAL A 87 -11.78 5.63 12.88
C VAL A 87 -11.08 4.61 13.77
N ASP A 88 -11.55 4.49 15.01
CA ASP A 88 -11.07 3.49 15.94
C ASP A 88 -11.85 2.18 15.79
N ILE A 89 -11.17 1.10 15.40
CA ILE A 89 -11.77 -0.23 15.22
C ILE A 89 -12.33 -0.85 16.51
N ARG A 90 -11.98 -0.29 17.68
CA ARG A 90 -12.57 -0.67 18.96
C ARG A 90 -13.98 -0.09 19.13
N GLU A 91 -14.27 1.01 18.43
CA GLU A 91 -15.58 1.65 18.41
C GLU A 91 -16.41 1.19 17.20
N ASP A 92 -15.75 0.99 16.04
CA ASP A 92 -16.40 0.49 14.82
C ASP A 92 -15.63 -0.70 14.20
N PRO A 93 -15.90 -1.93 14.67
CA PRO A 93 -15.23 -3.13 14.16
C PRO A 93 -15.55 -3.46 12.70
N LEU A 94 -16.61 -2.89 12.11
CA LEU A 94 -16.99 -3.18 10.72
C LEU A 94 -15.93 -2.69 9.72
N VAL A 95 -15.16 -1.66 10.09
CA VAL A 95 -14.05 -1.12 9.32
C VAL A 95 -12.97 -2.16 9.00
N VAL A 96 -12.86 -3.21 9.82
CA VAL A 96 -11.93 -4.30 9.60
C VAL A 96 -12.22 -5.03 8.28
N GLU A 97 -13.50 -5.37 8.05
CA GLU A 97 -13.93 -6.02 6.82
C GLU A 97 -13.81 -5.08 5.62
N ASP A 98 -14.23 -3.83 5.80
CA ASP A 98 -14.14 -2.81 4.75
C ASP A 98 -12.70 -2.54 4.29
N CYS A 99 -11.72 -2.61 5.21
CA CYS A 99 -10.30 -2.48 4.87
C CYS A 99 -9.80 -3.66 4.03
N ARG A 100 -10.17 -4.89 4.40
CA ARG A 100 -9.83 -6.10 3.64
C ARG A 100 -10.39 -6.00 2.22
N ASP A 101 -11.69 -5.72 2.11
CA ASP A 101 -12.38 -5.67 0.81
C ASP A 101 -11.81 -4.59 -0.09
N TYR A 102 -11.41 -3.46 0.49
CA TYR A 102 -10.69 -2.41 -0.21
C TYR A 102 -9.34 -2.93 -0.75
N LEU A 103 -8.48 -3.54 0.07
CA LEU A 103 -7.18 -4.06 -0.39
C LEU A 103 -7.32 -5.08 -1.52
N VAL A 104 -8.17 -6.08 -1.30
CA VAL A 104 -8.41 -7.19 -2.24
C VAL A 104 -9.03 -6.71 -3.56
N GLY A 105 -9.75 -5.58 -3.53
CA GLY A 105 -10.28 -4.93 -4.72
C GLY A 105 -9.21 -4.35 -5.67
N PHE A 106 -8.00 -4.11 -5.17
CA PHE A 106 -6.94 -3.43 -5.92
C PHE A 106 -5.68 -4.28 -6.15
N THR A 107 -5.29 -5.13 -5.20
CA THR A 107 -4.04 -5.88 -5.26
C THR A 107 -4.12 -7.18 -4.45
N ASP A 108 -3.26 -8.14 -4.79
CA ASP A 108 -2.95 -9.24 -3.88
C ASP A 108 -2.20 -8.71 -2.66
N SER A 109 -2.42 -9.29 -1.49
CA SER A 109 -1.72 -8.90 -0.27
C SER A 109 -0.28 -9.37 -0.19
N SER A 110 0.07 -10.42 -0.91
CA SER A 110 1.44 -10.93 -1.02
C SER A 110 1.59 -11.79 -2.27
N ARG A 111 2.83 -12.06 -2.68
CA ARG A 111 3.11 -13.11 -3.68
C ARG A 111 2.64 -14.51 -3.26
N TRP A 112 2.30 -14.68 -1.98
CA TRP A 112 1.84 -15.95 -1.40
C TRP A 112 0.32 -16.09 -1.30
N GLY A 113 -0.43 -14.99 -1.44
CA GLY A 113 -1.87 -15.05 -1.32
C GLY A 113 -2.55 -13.69 -1.50
N GLN A 114 -3.80 -13.77 -1.95
CA GLN A 114 -4.61 -12.60 -2.28
C GLN A 114 -5.11 -11.85 -1.03
N ASN A 115 -5.56 -12.59 -0.01
CA ASN A 115 -6.20 -11.99 1.17
C ASN A 115 -5.17 -11.49 2.19
N PRO A 116 -5.39 -10.34 2.85
CA PRO A 116 -4.50 -9.84 3.88
C PRO A 116 -4.61 -10.68 5.16
N VAL A 117 -3.47 -11.02 5.75
CA VAL A 117 -3.39 -11.78 7.01
C VAL A 117 -3.02 -10.90 8.21
N SER A 118 -2.45 -9.72 7.94
CA SER A 118 -1.91 -8.81 8.95
C SER A 118 -2.78 -7.57 9.15
N PHE A 119 -3.00 -7.22 10.43
CA PHE A 119 -3.69 -6.00 10.83
C PHE A 119 -2.88 -5.22 11.88
N GLY A 120 -2.58 -3.95 11.64
CA GLY A 120 -2.02 -3.06 12.65
C GLY A 120 -3.12 -2.56 13.57
N HIS A 121 -3.22 -3.11 14.77
CA HIS A 121 -4.23 -2.70 15.74
C HIS A 121 -3.76 -1.44 16.49
N PRO A 122 -4.67 -0.52 16.86
CA PRO A 122 -4.31 0.65 17.69
C PRO A 122 -3.64 0.23 19.00
N ASN A 123 -2.69 1.02 19.49
CA ASN A 123 -1.98 0.65 20.73
C ASN A 123 -2.94 0.43 21.92
N GLY A 124 -2.58 -0.57 22.74
CA GLY A 124 -3.34 -0.96 23.94
C GLY A 124 -4.02 -2.33 23.80
N ALA A 125 -5.07 -2.53 24.59
CA ALA A 125 -5.74 -3.82 24.70
C ALA A 125 -6.66 -4.12 23.50
N VAL A 126 -6.67 -5.39 23.10
CA VAL A 126 -7.58 -5.95 22.10
C VAL A 126 -8.82 -6.48 22.80
N MET A 127 -10.00 -5.99 22.42
CA MET A 127 -11.26 -6.50 22.94
C MET A 127 -11.66 -7.79 22.20
N ALA A 128 -12.28 -8.74 22.90
CA ALA A 128 -12.70 -10.02 22.32
C ALA A 128 -13.61 -9.87 21.07
N GLU A 129 -14.45 -8.84 21.05
CA GLU A 129 -15.31 -8.50 19.91
C GLU A 129 -14.50 -8.02 18.69
N THR A 130 -13.52 -7.15 18.90
CA THR A 130 -12.59 -6.70 17.86
C THR A 130 -11.76 -7.87 17.35
N ALA A 131 -11.24 -8.74 18.24
CA ALA A 131 -10.50 -9.93 17.85
C ALA A 131 -11.36 -10.90 17.02
N THR A 132 -12.63 -11.08 17.39
CA THR A 132 -13.58 -11.90 16.64
C THR A 132 -13.83 -11.31 15.25
N SER A 133 -13.95 -9.98 15.16
CA SER A 133 -14.14 -9.29 13.87
C SER A 133 -12.92 -9.45 12.96
N LEU A 134 -11.71 -9.34 13.52
CA LEU A 134 -10.45 -9.60 12.82
C LEU A 134 -10.38 -11.04 12.28
N GLN A 135 -10.64 -12.04 13.13
CA GLN A 135 -10.61 -13.44 12.72
C GLN A 135 -11.67 -13.77 11.66
N ASN A 136 -12.90 -13.25 11.82
CA ASN A 136 -13.97 -13.44 10.84
C ASN A 136 -13.65 -12.79 9.49
N ALA A 137 -12.90 -11.69 9.50
CA ALA A 137 -12.42 -11.05 8.28
C ALA A 137 -11.25 -11.80 7.63
N GLY A 138 -10.61 -12.75 8.33
CA GLY A 138 -9.50 -13.57 7.81
C GLY A 138 -8.11 -13.12 8.29
N PHE A 139 -8.02 -12.13 9.18
CA PHE A 139 -6.75 -11.73 9.77
C PHE A 139 -6.32 -12.75 10.83
N SER A 140 -5.07 -13.20 10.75
CA SER A 140 -4.43 -14.08 11.73
C SER A 140 -3.38 -13.38 12.58
N ILE A 141 -2.87 -12.23 12.11
CA ILE A 141 -1.77 -11.50 12.75
C ILE A 141 -2.23 -10.11 13.15
N ILE A 142 -1.92 -9.74 14.39
CA ILE A 142 -1.97 -8.37 14.88
C ILE A 142 -0.60 -7.95 15.39
N GLY A 143 -0.32 -6.66 15.37
CA GLY A 143 0.95 -6.18 15.89
C GLY A 143 0.94 -4.75 16.35
N ASP A 144 2.15 -4.29 16.67
CA ASP A 144 2.52 -3.02 17.28
C ASP A 144 2.67 -3.07 18.81
N MET A 145 2.13 -2.11 19.57
CA MET A 145 2.21 -2.09 21.04
C MET A 145 0.89 -2.57 21.65
N ILE A 146 0.70 -3.90 21.59
CA ILE A 146 -0.49 -4.55 22.12
C ILE A 146 -0.29 -4.95 23.57
N GLU A 147 -1.32 -4.70 24.38
CA GLU A 147 -1.35 -5.05 25.80
C GLU A 147 -2.38 -6.16 26.07
N GLY A 148 -2.06 -7.11 26.94
CA GLY A 148 -3.01 -8.15 27.34
C GLY A 148 -3.09 -9.34 26.38
N ASP A 149 -4.29 -9.90 26.24
CA ASP A 149 -4.57 -11.14 25.50
C ASP A 149 -4.79 -10.86 23.99
N SER A 150 -4.12 -11.63 23.13
CA SER A 150 -4.28 -11.56 21.68
C SER A 150 -5.49 -12.37 21.16
N HIS A 151 -6.19 -13.11 22.03
CA HIS A 151 -7.41 -13.85 21.69
C HIS A 151 -7.21 -14.86 20.54
N SER A 152 -6.09 -15.57 20.55
CA SER A 152 -5.65 -16.55 19.52
C SER A 152 -5.16 -15.96 18.20
N LEU A 153 -5.06 -14.64 18.09
CA LEU A 153 -4.31 -14.00 16.99
C LEU A 153 -2.81 -14.10 17.28
N GLU A 154 -2.00 -14.28 16.25
CA GLU A 154 -0.54 -14.16 16.35
C GLU A 154 -0.21 -12.70 16.65
N LEU A 155 0.65 -12.48 17.65
CA LEU A 155 1.03 -11.16 18.10
C LEU A 155 2.47 -10.84 17.70
N VAL A 156 2.66 -9.81 16.88
CA VAL A 156 3.97 -9.29 16.53
C VAL A 156 4.22 -7.94 17.20
N GLN A 157 5.03 -7.95 18.26
CA GLN A 157 5.36 -6.76 19.05
C GLN A 157 6.39 -5.88 18.34
N ARG A 158 6.22 -4.56 18.42
CA ARG A 158 7.23 -3.60 17.97
C ARG A 158 8.52 -3.78 18.79
N THR A 159 9.65 -4.00 18.11
CA THR A 159 10.97 -4.06 18.75
C THR A 159 11.62 -2.69 18.81
N THR A 160 11.59 -1.94 17.70
CA THR A 160 12.22 -0.63 17.61
C THR A 160 11.58 0.22 16.49
N SER A 161 12.17 1.37 16.16
CA SER A 161 11.71 2.28 15.11
C SER A 161 12.84 2.56 14.11
N LEU A 162 12.48 2.71 12.82
CA LEU A 162 13.38 3.16 11.76
C LEU A 162 13.47 4.70 11.70
N GLU A 163 12.74 5.42 12.55
CA GLU A 163 12.76 6.88 12.57
C GLU A 163 14.09 7.38 13.15
N LYS A 164 14.63 8.45 12.55
CA LYS A 164 15.93 8.99 12.88
C LYS A 164 16.02 9.35 14.36
N GLY A 165 16.96 8.71 15.06
CA GLY A 165 17.20 8.92 16.49
C GLY A 165 16.21 8.23 17.42
N GLN A 166 15.34 7.36 16.91
CA GLN A 166 14.47 6.47 17.69
C GLN A 166 14.89 4.99 17.60
N ALA A 167 15.81 4.67 16.68
CA ALA A 167 16.33 3.32 16.52
C ALA A 167 17.15 2.89 17.74
N ASP A 168 16.79 1.73 18.29
CA ASP A 168 17.55 1.02 19.31
C ASP A 168 18.52 0.08 18.58
N LEU A 169 19.74 0.58 18.35
CA LEU A 169 20.77 -0.19 17.66
C LEU A 169 21.23 -1.40 18.48
N GLU A 170 21.16 -1.35 19.81
CA GLU A 170 21.57 -2.46 20.67
C GLU A 170 20.60 -3.64 20.52
N ALA A 171 19.30 -3.36 20.41
CA ALA A 171 18.29 -4.37 20.12
C ALA A 171 18.49 -5.01 18.72
N LEU A 172 18.99 -4.27 17.74
CA LEU A 172 19.29 -4.80 16.40
C LEU A 172 20.59 -5.62 16.35
N GLU A 173 21.58 -5.29 17.17
CA GLU A 173 22.84 -6.04 17.25
C GLU A 173 22.69 -7.34 18.05
N ASN A 174 21.87 -7.32 19.09
CA ASN A 174 21.72 -8.43 20.05
C ASN A 174 20.40 -9.19 19.91
N ALA A 175 19.78 -9.15 18.73
CA ALA A 175 18.58 -9.91 18.42
C ALA A 175 18.78 -11.41 18.73
N GLU A 176 17.81 -12.03 19.39
CA GLU A 176 17.87 -13.45 19.72
C GLU A 176 17.77 -14.33 18.47
N ALA A 177 18.39 -15.50 18.50
CA ALA A 177 18.27 -16.47 17.43
C ALA A 177 16.81 -16.90 17.25
N ASP A 178 16.40 -17.16 16.01
CA ASP A 178 15.06 -17.59 15.62
C ASP A 178 13.92 -16.61 15.98
N SER A 179 14.25 -15.36 16.33
CA SER A 179 13.29 -14.30 16.63
C SER A 179 12.90 -13.48 15.38
N LEU A 180 11.81 -12.72 15.51
CA LEU A 180 11.41 -11.68 14.56
C LEU A 180 11.61 -10.31 15.20
N ILE A 181 12.41 -9.47 14.55
CA ILE A 181 12.57 -8.06 14.88
C ILE A 181 11.63 -7.24 14.00
N SER A 182 10.61 -6.66 14.63
CA SER A 182 9.58 -5.88 13.97
C SER A 182 9.85 -4.39 14.16
N ILE A 183 10.21 -3.70 13.07
CA ILE A 183 10.69 -2.33 13.11
C ILE A 183 9.61 -1.39 12.60
N TYR A 184 9.16 -0.48 13.46
CA TYR A 184 8.16 0.53 13.12
C TYR A 184 8.70 1.55 12.11
N TRP A 185 7.89 1.92 11.14
CA TRP A 185 8.17 2.97 10.18
C TRP A 185 6.91 3.77 9.85
N VAL A 186 7.04 5.09 9.85
CA VAL A 186 6.07 6.02 9.29
C VAL A 186 6.84 7.04 8.48
N ALA A 187 6.43 7.28 7.24
CA ALA A 187 7.13 8.24 6.39
C ALA A 187 6.67 9.69 6.63
N ARG A 188 5.45 9.89 7.17
CA ARG A 188 4.90 11.22 7.45
C ARG A 188 4.06 11.26 8.70
N TRP A 189 4.21 12.36 9.43
CA TRP A 189 3.34 12.71 10.54
C TRP A 189 2.73 14.09 10.26
N TYR A 190 1.45 14.11 9.92
CA TYR A 190 0.79 15.29 9.33
C TYR A 190 1.57 15.80 8.09
N ASP A 191 1.94 17.09 8.09
CA ASP A 191 2.66 17.74 6.98
C ASP A 191 4.18 17.55 7.01
N VAL A 192 4.70 16.73 7.94
CA VAL A 192 6.14 16.57 8.15
C VAL A 192 6.61 15.21 7.63
N LYS A 193 7.54 15.23 6.67
CA LYS A 193 8.29 14.03 6.27
C LYS A 193 9.21 13.59 7.41
N ILE A 194 9.03 12.37 7.86
CA ILE A 194 9.88 11.72 8.84
C ILE A 194 11.12 11.17 8.12
N ARG A 195 12.27 11.28 8.78
CA ARG A 195 13.54 10.79 8.25
C ARG A 195 13.83 9.43 8.84
N GLU A 196 14.34 8.56 8.01
CA GLU A 196 14.86 7.24 8.34
C GLU A 196 16.23 7.29 9.00
N ASP A 197 16.50 6.32 9.88
CA ASP A 197 17.80 6.11 10.50
C ASP A 197 18.70 5.30 9.57
N LYS A 198 19.54 6.01 8.81
CA LYS A 198 20.52 5.39 7.90
C LYS A 198 21.53 4.50 8.62
N GLY A 199 21.80 4.75 9.91
CA GLY A 199 22.69 3.91 10.71
C GLY A 199 22.07 2.54 10.95
N ALA A 200 20.80 2.52 11.37
CA ALA A 200 20.04 1.29 11.54
C ALA A 200 19.92 0.49 10.23
N ILE A 201 19.59 1.16 9.12
CA ILE A 201 19.51 0.49 7.80
C ILE A 201 20.85 -0.14 7.43
N SER A 202 21.95 0.61 7.56
CA SER A 202 23.29 0.10 7.22
C SER A 202 23.70 -1.09 8.09
N LEU A 203 23.33 -1.07 9.37
CA LEU A 203 23.56 -2.17 10.30
C LEU A 203 22.82 -3.42 9.83
N LEU A 204 21.50 -3.32 9.59
CA LEU A 204 20.68 -4.43 9.11
C LEU A 204 21.22 -5.02 7.80
N GLU A 205 21.54 -4.18 6.83
CA GLU A 205 22.04 -4.61 5.52
C GLU A 205 23.40 -5.34 5.61
N SER A 206 24.18 -5.12 6.67
CA SER A 206 25.48 -5.75 6.89
C SER A 206 25.43 -7.15 7.53
N GLN A 207 24.27 -7.55 8.08
CA GLN A 207 24.11 -8.81 8.80
C GLN A 207 23.59 -9.94 7.89
N ASP A 208 23.89 -11.19 8.26
CA ASP A 208 23.38 -12.39 7.59
C ASP A 208 22.05 -12.84 8.23
N ILE A 209 21.00 -12.10 7.89
CA ILE A 209 19.67 -12.17 8.50
C ILE A 209 18.60 -12.33 7.42
N TRP A 210 17.43 -12.85 7.81
CA TRP A 210 16.32 -13.01 6.88
C TRP A 210 15.48 -11.74 6.82
N PHE A 211 15.37 -11.12 5.65
CA PHE A 211 14.40 -10.05 5.42
C PHE A 211 13.07 -10.64 4.99
N THR A 212 12.04 -10.38 5.78
CA THR A 212 10.71 -11.00 5.66
C THR A 212 9.61 -9.99 5.97
N THR A 213 8.36 -10.46 5.96
CA THR A 213 7.17 -9.72 6.37
C THR A 213 6.47 -10.45 7.52
N TRP A 214 5.44 -9.87 8.13
CA TRP A 214 4.69 -10.53 9.21
C TRP A 214 4.07 -11.85 8.73
N GLY A 215 3.34 -11.82 7.62
CA GLY A 215 2.70 -12.98 7.03
C GLY A 215 3.68 -13.99 6.47
N GLU A 216 4.79 -13.57 5.83
CA GLU A 216 5.82 -14.50 5.36
C GLU A 216 6.52 -15.20 6.54
N TRP A 217 6.82 -14.50 7.63
CA TRP A 217 7.39 -15.12 8.83
C TRP A 217 6.44 -16.10 9.51
N HIS A 218 5.19 -15.70 9.73
CA HIS A 218 4.17 -16.54 10.36
C HIS A 218 3.86 -17.79 9.53
N GLY A 219 3.57 -17.62 8.23
CA GLY A 219 3.25 -18.73 7.34
C GLY A 219 4.44 -19.68 7.09
N HIS A 220 5.67 -19.16 7.08
CA HIS A 220 6.88 -19.98 7.00
C HIS A 220 7.01 -20.91 8.21
N ARG A 221 6.79 -20.40 9.43
CA ARG A 221 6.83 -21.21 10.66
C ARG A 221 5.83 -22.37 10.59
N ASP A 222 4.58 -22.06 10.27
CA ASP A 222 3.49 -23.05 10.20
C ASP A 222 3.77 -24.11 9.12
N SER A 223 4.31 -23.69 7.97
CA SER A 223 4.72 -24.59 6.89
C SER A 223 5.90 -25.47 7.27
N SER A 224 6.88 -24.91 7.99
CA SER A 224 8.05 -25.63 8.48
C SER A 224 7.69 -26.73 9.48
N GLU A 225 6.70 -26.50 10.32
CA GLU A 225 6.17 -27.50 11.26
C GLU A 225 5.37 -28.59 10.53
N SER A 226 4.74 -28.24 9.42
CA SER A 226 3.80 -29.09 8.66
C SER A 226 4.44 -30.06 7.67
N PHE A 227 5.78 -30.15 7.61
CA PHE A 227 6.43 -31.18 6.81
C PHE A 227 6.06 -32.59 7.29
N ASN A 228 5.53 -33.42 6.40
CA ASN A 228 5.15 -34.79 6.69
C ASN A 228 5.84 -35.77 5.74
N ARG A 229 6.14 -36.97 6.24
CA ARG A 229 6.68 -38.06 5.43
C ARG A 229 5.55 -38.72 4.65
N ILE A 230 5.74 -38.87 3.34
CA ILE A 230 4.86 -39.64 2.48
C ILE A 230 5.39 -41.07 2.37
N LEU A 231 4.49 -42.04 2.51
CA LEU A 231 4.81 -43.44 2.28
C LEU A 231 4.86 -43.70 0.77
N ASN A 232 6.02 -44.10 0.26
CA ASN A 232 6.20 -44.55 -1.10
C ASN A 232 6.60 -46.05 -1.11
N SER A 233 6.53 -46.68 -2.28
CA SER A 233 6.90 -48.10 -2.46
C SER A 233 8.38 -48.32 -2.77
N GLU A 234 9.14 -47.25 -3.03
CA GLU A 234 10.53 -47.33 -3.47
C GLU A 234 11.48 -47.35 -2.28
N PRO A 235 12.20 -48.45 -2.02
CA PRO A 235 12.94 -48.63 -0.77
C PRO A 235 14.13 -47.67 -0.62
N THR A 236 14.63 -47.11 -1.71
CA THR A 236 15.76 -46.17 -1.75
C THR A 236 15.34 -44.70 -1.77
N THR A 237 14.05 -44.41 -1.70
CA THR A 237 13.52 -43.04 -1.79
C THR A 237 12.74 -42.69 -0.52
N GLN A 238 13.02 -41.54 0.07
CA GLN A 238 12.21 -41.00 1.15
C GLN A 238 11.53 -39.71 0.70
N SER A 239 10.19 -39.74 0.69
CA SER A 239 9.37 -38.62 0.20
C SER A 239 8.80 -37.80 1.37
N TYR A 240 8.79 -36.48 1.22
CA TYR A 240 8.23 -35.53 2.19
C TYR A 240 7.40 -34.47 1.47
N GLN A 241 6.44 -33.87 2.17
CA GLN A 241 5.62 -32.79 1.63
C GLN A 241 5.05 -31.94 2.77
N ILE A 242 4.84 -30.65 2.50
CA ILE A 242 4.04 -29.76 3.34
C ILE A 242 2.60 -29.83 2.83
N SER A 243 1.64 -30.09 3.72
CA SER A 243 0.22 -30.13 3.34
C SER A 243 -0.21 -28.80 2.70
N ASN A 244 -1.11 -28.86 1.71
CA ASN A 244 -1.77 -27.66 1.23
C ASN A 244 -2.59 -27.02 2.35
N PHE A 245 -2.63 -25.70 2.35
CA PHE A 245 -3.52 -24.95 3.22
C PHE A 245 -4.82 -24.61 2.46
N ASP A 246 -5.86 -24.21 3.18
CA ASP A 246 -7.11 -23.75 2.57
C ASP A 246 -6.87 -22.43 1.79
N ASP A 247 -7.71 -22.12 0.80
CA ASP A 247 -7.57 -20.93 -0.07
C ASP A 247 -7.54 -19.58 0.68
N SER A 248 -7.94 -19.55 1.96
CA SER A 248 -7.84 -18.37 2.84
C SER A 248 -6.43 -18.13 3.40
N ASN A 249 -5.54 -19.11 3.29
CA ASN A 249 -4.18 -19.07 3.82
C ASN A 249 -3.17 -18.82 2.70
N TRP A 250 -2.03 -18.24 3.06
CA TRP A 250 -0.93 -18.03 2.13
C TRP A 250 -0.14 -19.32 1.93
N ASP A 251 0.24 -19.60 0.68
CA ASP A 251 1.10 -20.73 0.32
C ASP A 251 2.58 -20.39 0.54
N VAL A 252 2.93 -20.04 1.78
CA VAL A 252 4.30 -19.64 2.15
C VAL A 252 5.20 -20.88 2.22
N PRO A 253 6.37 -20.89 1.56
CA PRO A 253 7.32 -21.98 1.72
C PRO A 253 7.84 -22.14 3.15
N GLY A 254 8.00 -23.39 3.62
CA GLY A 254 8.59 -23.73 4.91
C GLY A 254 10.01 -24.29 4.76
N THR A 255 10.85 -24.14 5.79
CA THR A 255 12.20 -24.70 5.87
C THR A 255 12.30 -25.75 6.96
N ALA A 256 12.88 -26.90 6.64
CA ALA A 256 13.34 -27.85 7.66
C ALA A 256 14.80 -28.23 7.43
N LEU A 257 15.52 -28.47 8.53
CA LEU A 257 16.82 -29.10 8.51
C LEU A 257 16.62 -30.62 8.38
N PHE A 258 17.11 -31.17 7.28
CA PHE A 258 17.18 -32.61 7.07
C PHE A 258 18.61 -33.07 7.34
N GLU A 259 18.75 -34.03 8.24
CA GLU A 259 20.04 -34.67 8.51
C GLU A 259 19.91 -36.15 8.17
N TRP A 260 21.00 -36.72 7.67
CA TRP A 260 21.00 -38.08 7.15
C TRP A 260 22.27 -38.83 7.55
N SER A 261 22.15 -40.15 7.73
CA SER A 261 23.32 -40.99 7.99
C SER A 261 24.23 -41.15 6.76
N GLU A 262 23.67 -40.98 5.58
CA GLU A 262 24.34 -41.06 4.27
C GLU A 262 23.71 -40.01 3.34
N ALA A 263 24.51 -39.28 2.58
CA ALA A 263 24.00 -38.21 1.72
C ALA A 263 23.14 -38.75 0.58
N PRO A 264 22.00 -38.11 0.25
CA PRO A 264 21.24 -38.47 -0.94
C PRO A 264 22.06 -38.17 -2.19
N ASN A 265 21.94 -39.04 -3.20
CA ASN A 265 22.50 -38.81 -4.52
C ASN A 265 21.82 -37.64 -5.23
N GLN A 266 20.50 -37.53 -5.01
CA GLN A 266 19.65 -36.52 -5.64
C GLN A 266 18.56 -36.10 -4.67
N ILE A 267 18.21 -34.81 -4.75
CA ILE A 267 17.04 -34.24 -4.08
C ILE A 267 16.17 -33.67 -5.19
N LEU A 268 14.97 -34.22 -5.33
CA LEU A 268 14.03 -33.82 -6.36
C LEU A 268 12.81 -33.13 -5.75
N PHE A 269 12.35 -32.04 -6.38
CA PHE A 269 11.10 -31.36 -6.08
C PHE A 269 10.16 -31.65 -7.26
N ASP A 270 9.09 -32.39 -7.00
CA ASP A 270 8.13 -32.87 -8.01
C ASP A 270 8.80 -33.54 -9.23
N GLY A 271 9.86 -34.30 -8.97
CA GLY A 271 10.63 -35.03 -9.99
C GLY A 271 11.73 -34.23 -10.68
N GLU A 272 11.83 -32.92 -10.45
CA GLU A 272 12.89 -32.06 -10.99
C GLU A 272 14.00 -31.83 -9.97
N SER A 273 15.24 -31.62 -10.42
CA SER A 273 16.35 -31.35 -9.50
C SER A 273 16.12 -30.06 -8.71
N ALA A 274 16.23 -30.16 -7.38
CA ALA A 274 16.04 -29.01 -6.51
C ALA A 274 17.11 -27.92 -6.77
N LEU A 275 16.67 -26.66 -6.79
CA LEU A 275 17.57 -25.52 -6.96
C LEU A 275 18.47 -25.37 -5.73
N LEU A 276 19.74 -25.02 -5.95
CA LEU A 276 20.65 -24.69 -4.85
C LEU A 276 20.42 -23.26 -4.38
N ILE A 277 20.16 -23.09 -3.09
CA ILE A 277 20.02 -21.79 -2.46
C ILE A 277 21.42 -21.22 -2.17
N PRO A 278 21.79 -20.04 -2.70
CA PRO A 278 23.05 -19.38 -2.35
C PRO A 278 23.15 -19.07 -0.86
N THR A 279 24.35 -19.13 -0.29
CA THR A 279 24.55 -18.83 1.14
C THR A 279 24.26 -17.37 1.49
N SER A 280 24.36 -16.45 0.53
CA SER A 280 24.04 -15.03 0.70
C SER A 280 22.56 -14.70 0.47
N GLN A 281 21.72 -15.70 0.21
CA GLN A 281 20.30 -15.48 -0.04
C GLN A 281 19.58 -15.17 1.27
N ARG A 282 19.02 -13.95 1.34
CA ARG A 282 18.35 -13.40 2.54
C ARG A 282 16.84 -13.20 2.35
N HIS A 283 16.29 -13.65 1.23
CA HIS A 283 14.85 -13.62 0.94
C HIS A 283 14.35 -15.03 0.68
N LEU A 284 13.13 -15.33 1.13
CA LEU A 284 12.56 -16.66 1.01
C LEU A 284 12.46 -17.10 -0.45
N ILE A 285 13.09 -18.23 -0.76
CA ILE A 285 12.98 -18.95 -2.02
C ILE A 285 12.97 -20.45 -1.74
N THR A 286 12.43 -21.25 -2.66
CA THR A 286 12.48 -22.70 -2.55
C THR A 286 13.80 -23.27 -3.04
N GLY A 287 14.20 -24.42 -2.50
CA GLY A 287 15.40 -25.13 -2.88
C GLY A 287 16.11 -25.80 -1.72
N VAL A 288 17.40 -26.05 -1.89
CA VAL A 288 18.25 -26.75 -0.94
C VAL A 288 19.51 -25.95 -0.67
N ARG A 289 19.87 -25.79 0.61
CA ARG A 289 21.20 -25.35 1.05
C ARG A 289 21.91 -26.51 1.74
N PRO A 290 22.86 -27.17 1.06
CA PRO A 290 23.66 -28.24 1.66
C PRO A 290 24.52 -27.72 2.81
N ILE A 291 24.64 -28.54 3.85
CA ILE A 291 25.58 -28.36 4.95
C ILE A 291 26.31 -29.68 5.23
N GLU A 292 27.27 -29.68 6.15
CA GLU A 292 27.90 -30.92 6.56
C GLU A 292 26.88 -31.82 7.29
N GLY A 293 26.67 -33.04 6.80
CA GLY A 293 25.75 -34.02 7.39
C GLY A 293 24.26 -33.82 7.11
N GLY A 294 23.89 -32.80 6.32
CA GLY A 294 22.48 -32.47 6.07
C GLY A 294 22.26 -31.37 5.04
N ALA A 295 21.04 -30.86 4.98
CA ALA A 295 20.70 -29.65 4.25
C ALA A 295 19.49 -28.95 4.86
N PHE A 296 19.44 -27.62 4.73
CA PHE A 296 18.20 -26.89 4.83
C PHE A 296 17.42 -27.08 3.53
N ILE A 297 16.20 -27.61 3.62
CA ILE A 297 15.31 -27.79 2.49
C ILE A 297 14.13 -26.86 2.70
N THR A 298 13.93 -25.95 1.74
CA THR A 298 12.80 -25.01 1.72
C THR A 298 11.86 -25.37 0.58
N ALA A 299 10.62 -25.74 0.89
CA ALA A 299 9.63 -26.16 -0.10
C ALA A 299 8.30 -25.44 0.09
N ALA A 300 7.59 -25.24 -1.02
CA ALA A 300 6.23 -24.72 -0.99
C ALA A 300 5.24 -25.81 -0.55
N PRO A 301 4.08 -25.42 0.00
CA PRO A 301 2.95 -26.33 0.21
C PRO A 301 2.62 -27.11 -1.07
N GLY A 302 2.33 -28.40 -0.92
CA GLY A 302 1.98 -29.29 -2.03
C GLY A 302 3.16 -29.84 -2.84
N VAL A 303 4.38 -29.31 -2.69
CA VAL A 303 5.56 -29.84 -3.39
C VAL A 303 6.03 -31.14 -2.73
N THR A 304 6.22 -32.18 -3.54
CA THR A 304 6.79 -33.46 -3.10
C THR A 304 8.30 -33.40 -3.19
N ILE A 305 8.97 -33.65 -2.07
CA ILE A 305 10.42 -33.71 -1.96
C ILE A 305 10.85 -35.17 -1.89
N ASP A 306 11.60 -35.62 -2.88
CA ASP A 306 12.17 -36.96 -2.92
C ASP A 306 13.66 -36.94 -2.63
N LEU A 307 14.05 -37.59 -1.54
CA LEU A 307 15.45 -37.86 -1.20
C LEU A 307 15.82 -39.26 -1.72
N ILE A 308 16.72 -39.33 -2.70
CA ILE A 308 17.11 -40.58 -3.36
C ILE A 308 18.49 -41.02 -2.87
N PHE A 309 18.58 -42.22 -2.30
CA PHE A 309 19.81 -42.78 -1.72
C PHE A 309 20.32 -44.00 -2.50
N ASP A 310 21.59 -44.36 -2.29
CA ASP A 310 22.16 -45.62 -2.80
C ASP A 310 21.65 -46.85 -2.04
N THR A 311 21.31 -46.67 -0.75
CA THR A 311 20.90 -47.76 0.15
C THR A 311 19.50 -47.53 0.72
N ALA A 312 18.80 -48.61 1.03
CA ALA A 312 17.43 -48.53 1.57
C ALA A 312 17.37 -48.22 3.07
N ASN A 313 18.48 -48.43 3.80
CA ASN A 313 18.54 -48.34 5.25
C ASN A 313 19.21 -47.02 5.70
N VAL A 314 18.75 -45.89 5.15
CA VAL A 314 19.22 -44.56 5.55
C VAL A 314 18.30 -43.97 6.60
N SER A 315 18.86 -43.51 7.71
CA SER A 315 18.09 -42.72 8.69
C SER A 315 18.09 -41.26 8.27
N VAL A 316 16.91 -40.66 8.17
CA VAL A 316 16.71 -39.23 7.94
C VAL A 316 15.97 -38.63 9.13
N SER A 317 16.57 -37.64 9.80
CA SER A 317 15.90 -36.79 10.78
C SER A 317 15.50 -35.46 10.14
N LYS A 318 14.42 -34.89 10.64
CA LYS A 318 13.86 -33.63 10.16
C LYS A 318 13.55 -32.74 11.35
N THR A 319 14.11 -31.53 11.35
CA THR A 319 13.87 -30.51 12.37
C THR A 319 13.31 -29.26 11.70
N PRO A 320 12.04 -28.89 11.93
CA PRO A 320 11.47 -27.62 11.49
C PRO A 320 12.35 -26.43 11.88
N GLN A 321 12.44 -25.40 11.04
CA GLN A 321 13.19 -24.18 11.33
C GLN A 321 12.23 -23.00 11.37
N THR A 322 12.39 -22.12 12.36
CA THR A 322 11.63 -20.86 12.43
C THR A 322 12.15 -19.83 11.44
N THR A 323 13.43 -19.93 11.07
CA THR A 323 14.12 -19.01 10.17
C THR A 323 14.38 -19.64 8.81
N PHE A 324 14.37 -18.80 7.77
CA PHE A 324 14.75 -19.23 6.44
C PHE A 324 16.23 -19.59 6.37
N ASN A 325 16.53 -20.73 5.74
CA ASN A 325 17.88 -21.07 5.27
C ASN A 325 18.98 -21.11 6.34
N GLY A 326 18.62 -21.33 7.61
CA GLY A 326 19.56 -21.31 8.74
C GLY A 326 20.12 -19.92 9.06
N LEU A 327 19.43 -18.85 8.65
CA LEU A 327 19.76 -17.48 9.03
C LEU A 327 19.46 -17.25 10.51
N HIS A 328 20.21 -16.37 11.17
CA HIS A 328 20.17 -16.27 12.62
C HIS A 328 18.81 -15.80 13.16
N HIS A 329 18.26 -14.73 12.59
CA HIS A 329 16.98 -14.15 13.00
C HIS A 329 16.33 -13.45 11.79
N SER A 330 15.11 -13.00 11.99
CA SER A 330 14.28 -12.40 10.94
C SER A 330 14.04 -10.92 11.21
N VAL A 331 13.95 -10.11 10.15
CA VAL A 331 13.65 -8.69 10.23
C VAL A 331 12.55 -8.33 9.25
N THR A 332 11.60 -7.55 9.73
CA THR A 332 10.55 -6.91 8.95
C THR A 332 10.50 -5.44 9.30
N ILE A 333 10.30 -4.59 8.29
CA ILE A 333 9.91 -3.20 8.50
C ILE A 333 8.40 -3.12 8.39
N VAL A 334 7.75 -2.33 9.25
CA VAL A 334 6.30 -2.22 9.28
C VAL A 334 5.95 -0.77 9.00
N GLY A 335 5.40 -0.52 7.82
CA GLY A 335 4.90 0.79 7.45
C GLY A 335 3.53 0.99 8.05
N HIS A 336 3.38 1.90 9.01
CA HIS A 336 2.10 2.24 9.61
C HIS A 336 1.45 3.43 8.89
N HIS A 337 0.12 3.52 9.00
CA HIS A 337 -0.68 4.64 8.48
C HIS A 337 -0.38 4.92 7.00
N VAL A 338 -0.26 3.86 6.19
CA VAL A 338 0.16 4.00 4.79
C VAL A 338 -1.04 4.46 3.98
N THR A 339 -1.08 5.76 3.68
CA THR A 339 -2.06 6.39 2.79
C THR A 339 -1.51 6.63 1.38
N ASN A 340 -0.18 6.57 1.22
CA ASN A 340 0.49 6.73 -0.07
C ASN A 340 1.81 5.96 -0.12
N LEU A 341 1.82 4.80 -0.78
CA LEU A 341 3.02 3.96 -0.87
C LEU A 341 4.17 4.60 -1.65
N HIS A 342 3.90 5.51 -2.59
CA HIS A 342 4.98 6.19 -3.31
C HIS A 342 5.86 6.98 -2.36
N GLU A 343 5.24 7.77 -1.49
CA GLU A 343 5.95 8.55 -0.49
C GLU A 343 6.58 7.65 0.59
N TRP A 344 5.89 6.57 0.99
CA TRP A 344 6.34 5.69 2.07
C TRP A 344 7.53 4.81 1.69
N SER A 345 7.62 4.41 0.41
CA SER A 345 8.65 3.53 -0.11
C SER A 345 9.79 4.25 -0.83
N SER A 346 9.72 5.59 -0.99
CA SER A 346 10.61 6.35 -1.88
C SER A 346 12.10 6.16 -1.64
N ASP A 347 12.49 5.93 -0.38
CA ASP A 347 13.88 5.79 0.04
C ASP A 347 14.37 4.33 0.05
N PHE A 348 13.52 3.37 -0.38
CA PHE A 348 13.74 1.91 -0.23
C PHE A 348 13.65 1.11 -1.54
N TYR A 349 13.66 1.75 -2.71
CA TYR A 349 13.55 1.07 -4.00
C TYR A 349 14.61 -0.02 -4.24
N ASN A 350 15.84 0.22 -3.81
CA ASN A 350 16.97 -0.72 -3.99
C ASN A 350 17.39 -1.39 -2.68
N SER A 351 16.58 -1.30 -1.63
CA SER A 351 16.92 -1.88 -0.34
C SER A 351 16.56 -3.37 -0.31
N PRO A 352 17.37 -4.24 0.32
CA PRO A 352 16.99 -5.63 0.55
C PRO A 352 15.94 -5.76 1.67
N LEU A 353 15.62 -4.68 2.39
CA LEU A 353 14.58 -4.69 3.41
C LEU A 353 13.22 -5.09 2.82
N ARG A 354 12.41 -5.76 3.64
CA ARG A 354 11.05 -6.19 3.31
C ARG A 354 10.07 -5.55 4.26
N PHE A 355 8.92 -5.20 3.71
CA PHE A 355 7.95 -4.38 4.39
C PHE A 355 6.60 -5.07 4.49
N THR A 356 6.01 -4.96 5.68
CA THR A 356 4.58 -5.11 5.90
C THR A 356 3.97 -3.72 5.86
N TRP A 357 3.33 -3.34 4.76
CA TRP A 357 2.69 -2.04 4.59
C TRP A 357 1.25 -2.14 5.12
N LEU A 358 0.99 -1.51 6.25
CA LEU A 358 -0.32 -1.44 6.88
C LEU A 358 -1.08 -0.25 6.29
N ILE A 359 -1.93 -0.56 5.32
CA ILE A 359 -2.68 0.43 4.55
C ILE A 359 -3.79 1.01 5.40
N GLU A 360 -3.81 2.33 5.47
CA GLU A 360 -4.87 3.09 6.11
C GLU A 360 -5.63 3.83 5.01
N ARG A 361 -6.93 3.55 4.91
CA ARG A 361 -7.76 4.22 3.91
C ARG A 361 -7.96 5.68 4.36
N PRO A 362 -7.73 6.68 3.49
CA PRO A 362 -8.08 8.05 3.79
C PRO A 362 -9.57 8.18 4.13
N ALA A 363 -9.90 9.02 5.11
CA ALA A 363 -11.28 9.34 5.39
C ALA A 363 -11.88 9.97 4.12
N ALA A 364 -12.94 9.40 3.56
CA ALA A 364 -13.62 9.99 2.42
C ALA A 364 -13.92 11.45 2.76
N LEU A 365 -13.36 12.38 1.99
CA LEU A 365 -13.63 13.80 2.18
C LEU A 365 -15.15 13.98 2.07
N GLU A 366 -15.82 14.31 3.18
CA GLU A 366 -17.24 14.66 3.12
C GLU A 366 -17.40 15.72 2.05
N MET A 367 -18.20 15.40 1.02
CA MET A 367 -18.40 16.31 -0.11
C MET A 367 -18.87 17.66 0.43
N ASN A 368 -17.98 18.65 0.39
CA ASN A 368 -18.24 19.96 0.94
C ASN A 368 -19.31 20.66 0.10
N TRP A 369 -20.56 20.54 0.52
CA TRP A 369 -21.74 21.06 -0.17
C TRP A 369 -21.70 22.57 -0.38
N HIS A 370 -20.87 23.30 0.37
CA HIS A 370 -20.66 24.74 0.17
C HIS A 370 -20.06 25.05 -1.19
N LEU A 371 -19.16 24.21 -1.72
CA LEU A 371 -18.51 24.44 -3.02
C LEU A 371 -19.51 24.37 -4.19
N PRO A 372 -20.35 23.33 -4.33
CA PRO A 372 -21.44 23.32 -5.31
C PRO A 372 -22.41 24.51 -5.15
N VAL A 373 -22.76 24.88 -3.93
CA VAL A 373 -23.68 26.01 -3.68
C VAL A 373 -23.08 27.35 -4.10
N ILE A 374 -21.80 27.59 -3.80
CA ILE A 374 -21.08 28.80 -4.23
C ILE A 374 -20.99 28.82 -5.76
N ALA A 375 -20.69 27.69 -6.41
CA ALA A 375 -20.63 27.59 -7.86
C ALA A 375 -21.98 27.95 -8.51
N ILE A 376 -23.09 27.40 -8.01
CA ILE A 376 -24.45 27.73 -8.47
C ILE A 376 -24.76 29.22 -8.25
N ALA A 377 -24.41 29.77 -7.09
CA ALA A 377 -24.65 31.17 -6.77
C ALA A 377 -23.90 32.11 -7.72
N VAL A 378 -22.63 31.83 -8.02
CA VAL A 378 -21.81 32.61 -8.97
C VAL A 378 -22.39 32.51 -10.39
N LEU A 379 -22.86 31.33 -10.79
CA LEU A 379 -23.44 31.09 -12.11
C LEU A 379 -24.75 31.85 -12.33
N ILE A 380 -25.53 32.09 -11.28
CA ILE A 380 -26.77 32.90 -11.33
C ILE A 380 -26.47 34.40 -11.18
N ALA A 381 -25.60 34.76 -10.24
CA ALA A 381 -25.28 36.15 -9.92
C ALA A 381 -24.60 36.84 -11.10
N THR A 382 -23.65 36.18 -11.77
CA THR A 382 -22.85 36.81 -12.83
C THR A 382 -23.71 37.28 -14.01
N PRO A 383 -24.60 36.46 -14.62
CA PRO A 383 -25.51 36.92 -15.66
C PRO A 383 -26.49 37.99 -15.18
N ALA A 384 -26.99 37.89 -13.94
CA ALA A 384 -27.91 38.85 -13.37
C ALA A 384 -27.26 40.23 -13.19
N THR A 385 -26.03 40.28 -12.66
CA THR A 385 -25.26 41.51 -12.50
C THR A 385 -24.90 42.13 -13.84
N ILE A 386 -24.50 41.33 -14.84
CA ILE A 386 -24.25 41.82 -16.20
C ILE A 386 -25.53 42.42 -16.81
N LYS A 387 -26.68 41.73 -16.69
CA LYS A 387 -27.95 42.24 -17.20
C LYS A 387 -28.36 43.55 -16.52
N TRP A 388 -28.16 43.64 -15.21
CA TRP A 388 -28.46 44.85 -14.44
C TRP A 388 -27.54 46.02 -14.83
N LEU A 389 -26.23 45.79 -14.97
CA LEU A 389 -25.27 46.79 -15.43
C LEU A 389 -25.63 47.30 -16.84
N VAL A 390 -25.93 46.40 -17.77
CA VAL A 390 -26.32 46.77 -19.14
C VAL A 390 -27.63 47.58 -19.16
N ALA A 391 -28.62 47.22 -18.35
CA ALA A 391 -29.86 47.99 -18.26
C ALA A 391 -29.62 49.41 -17.72
N ARG A 392 -28.75 49.55 -16.71
CA ARG A 392 -28.39 50.85 -16.14
C ARG A 392 -27.64 51.75 -17.12
N ASP A 393 -26.76 51.17 -17.94
CA ASP A 393 -26.04 51.92 -18.98
C ASP A 393 -26.95 52.36 -20.15
N GLN A 394 -28.02 51.61 -20.43
CA GLN A 394 -29.01 52.04 -21.42
C GLN A 394 -29.88 53.19 -20.92
N GLU A 395 -30.21 53.21 -19.61
CA GLU A 395 -30.91 54.33 -18.99
C GLU A 395 -30.06 55.60 -18.95
N SER A 396 -28.74 55.49 -18.71
CA SER A 396 -27.83 56.64 -18.71
C SER A 396 -27.57 57.21 -20.11
N GLN A 397 -27.60 56.39 -21.16
CA GLN A 397 -27.49 56.84 -22.56
C GLN A 397 -28.79 57.46 -23.13
N ASN A 398 -29.95 57.16 -22.54
CA ASN A 398 -31.23 57.78 -22.92
C ASN A 398 -31.43 59.19 -22.33
N VAL A 399 -30.50 59.67 -21.51
CA VAL A 399 -30.42 61.09 -21.13
C VAL A 399 -29.54 61.79 -22.18
N GLY A 400 -30.16 62.14 -23.32
CA GLY A 400 -29.53 62.92 -24.38
C GLY A 400 -29.16 64.36 -23.96
N PRO A 401 -28.41 65.10 -24.81
CA PRO A 401 -27.79 66.36 -24.47
C PRO A 401 -28.80 67.49 -24.20
N VAL A 402 -28.40 68.31 -23.23
CA VAL A 402 -28.89 69.62 -22.74
C VAL A 402 -29.77 70.45 -23.70
N ASP A 403 -30.92 70.93 -23.20
CA ASP A 403 -31.55 72.17 -23.67
C ASP A 403 -30.97 73.35 -22.86
N THR A 404 -30.00 74.05 -23.43
CA THR A 404 -29.59 75.39 -23.00
C THR A 404 -30.23 76.36 -23.97
N ASP A 405 -31.46 76.76 -23.68
CA ASP A 405 -32.09 77.95 -24.23
C ASP A 405 -33.18 78.46 -23.26
N THR A 406 -32.75 79.17 -22.22
CA THR A 406 -33.56 80.21 -21.54
C THR A 406 -32.64 81.33 -21.05
N LEU A 407 -32.59 82.40 -21.86
CA LEU A 407 -32.23 83.77 -21.46
C LEU A 407 -33.42 84.44 -20.76
#